data_AF-A0A6I7PLP2-F1
#
_entry.id   AF-A0A6I7PLP2-F1
#
_cell.length_a   1.000
_cell.length_b   1.000
_cell.length_c   1.000
_cell.angle_alpha   90.00
_cell.angle_beta   90.00
_cell.angle_gamma   90.00
#
_symmetry.space_group_name_H-M   'P 1'
#
loop_
_entity.id
_entity.type
_entity.pdbx_description
1 polymer ?
#
loop_
_entity_poly.entity_id
_entity_poly.type
_entity_poly.pdbx_seq_one_letter_code
_entity_poly.pdbx_strand_id
1 'polypeptide(L)'
;MYTVLFLLMSGGLLLIALLLLGPIFSLWLQVRISGASASFREVARVGFTGLRLLTLRIARMGVGLSPPNERAATRFDVRIIMFSLIRLHRVGVRISLEDLERHALAGGDVAAVTDALLAFRRDGLELEPAEVMADDLRGIDVVQLAIDYAEGQENEVEPRASAAPGLQTDG
;
A
#
# COMPACT_ATOMS: atom_id res chain seq x y z
N MET A 1 -15.77 -1.79 51.94
CA MET A 1 -16.39 -0.93 50.90
C MET A 1 -15.37 -0.45 49.86
N TYR A 2 -14.22 0.11 50.27
CA TYR A 2 -13.18 0.61 49.35
C TYR A 2 -12.53 -0.46 48.46
N THR A 3 -12.33 -1.69 48.95
CA THR A 3 -11.73 -2.80 48.19
C THR A 3 -12.58 -3.23 47.00
N VAL A 4 -13.90 -3.30 47.16
CA VAL A 4 -14.85 -3.64 46.09
C VAL A 4 -14.90 -2.53 45.03
N LEU A 5 -14.88 -1.26 45.48
CA LEU A 5 -14.84 -0.11 44.59
C LEU A 5 -13.53 -0.06 43.78
N PHE A 6 -12.40 -0.37 44.42
CA PHE A 6 -11.10 -0.46 43.75
C PHE A 6 -11.05 -1.61 42.74
N LEU A 7 -11.64 -2.76 43.05
CA LEU A 7 -11.70 -3.90 42.13
C LEU A 7 -12.56 -3.59 40.88
N LEU A 8 -13.69 -2.90 41.06
CA LEU A 8 -14.55 -2.45 39.96
C LEU A 8 -13.86 -1.38 39.09
N MET A 9 -13.19 -0.41 39.71
CA MET A 9 -12.48 0.64 38.98
C MET A 9 -11.25 0.10 38.23
N SER A 10 -10.48 -0.79 38.86
CA SER A 10 -9.33 -1.43 38.20
C SER A 10 -9.77 -2.38 37.08
N GLY A 11 -10.86 -3.13 37.27
CA GLY A 11 -11.44 -3.96 36.21
C GLY A 11 -11.96 -3.13 35.04
N GLY A 12 -12.64 -2.01 35.31
CA GLY A 12 -13.08 -1.08 34.27
C GLY A 12 -11.92 -0.44 33.51
N LEU A 13 -10.87 -0.01 34.22
CA LEU A 13 -9.67 0.55 33.61
C LEU A 13 -8.93 -0.49 32.75
N LEU A 14 -8.83 -1.73 33.23
CA LEU A 14 -8.23 -2.84 32.49
C LEU A 14 -9.03 -3.15 31.22
N LEU A 15 -10.37 -3.16 31.32
CA LEU A 15 -11.25 -3.39 30.17
C LEU A 15 -11.10 -2.29 29.13
N ILE A 16 -11.07 -1.02 29.56
CA ILE A 16 -10.84 0.14 28.69
C ILE A 16 -9.46 0.05 28.04
N ALA A 17 -8.41 -0.29 28.80
CA ALA A 17 -7.08 -0.48 28.25
C ALA A 17 -7.04 -1.61 27.21
N LEU A 18 -7.71 -2.73 27.47
CA LEU A 18 -7.82 -3.85 26.52
C LEU A 18 -8.60 -3.45 25.26
N LEU A 19 -9.68 -2.68 25.40
CA LEU A 19 -10.50 -2.21 24.28
C LEU A 19 -9.75 -1.18 23.41
N LEU A 20 -8.85 -0.40 24.02
CA LEU A 20 -8.00 0.57 23.33
C LEU A 20 -6.77 -0.10 22.67
N LEU A 21 -6.14 -1.08 23.32
CA LEU A 21 -4.95 -1.75 22.79
C LEU A 21 -5.27 -2.90 21.84
N GLY A 22 -6.41 -3.58 21.99
CA GLY A 22 -6.80 -4.74 21.18
C GLY A 22 -6.78 -4.47 19.68
N PRO A 23 -7.39 -3.39 19.17
CA PRO A 23 -7.37 -3.07 17.75
C PRO A 23 -5.95 -2.86 17.21
N ILE A 24 -5.11 -2.13 17.94
CA ILE A 24 -3.71 -1.84 17.58
C ILE A 24 -2.89 -3.13 17.55
N PHE A 25 -3.09 -3.99 18.55
CA PHE A 25 -2.42 -5.28 18.65
C PHE A 25 -2.79 -6.23 17.50
N SER A 26 -4.06 -6.24 17.06
CA SER A 26 -4.51 -7.09 15.96
C SER A 26 -3.85 -6.71 14.62
N LEU A 27 -3.71 -5.41 14.34
CA LEU A 27 -3.04 -4.91 13.14
C LEU A 27 -1.55 -5.23 13.17
N TRP A 28 -0.91 -5.04 14.33
CA TRP A 28 0.49 -5.38 14.49
C TRP A 28 0.75 -6.87 14.28
N LEU A 29 -0.11 -7.73 14.82
CA LEU A 29 -0.01 -9.17 14.67
C LEU A 29 -0.13 -9.58 13.19
N GLN A 30 -1.05 -8.96 12.45
CA GLN A 30 -1.25 -9.22 11.04
C GLN A 30 -0.02 -8.86 10.19
N VAL A 31 0.63 -7.74 10.50
CA VAL A 31 1.86 -7.29 9.82
C VAL A 31 3.05 -8.19 10.16
N ARG A 32 3.18 -8.62 11.42
CA ARG A 32 4.26 -9.51 11.85
C ARG A 32 4.19 -10.89 11.20
N ILE A 33 2.98 -11.43 11.03
CA ILE A 33 2.74 -12.72 10.39
C ILE A 33 2.95 -12.65 8.87
N SER A 34 2.74 -11.49 8.25
CA SER A 34 2.97 -11.30 6.81
C SER A 34 4.44 -11.03 6.43
N GLY A 35 5.37 -11.11 7.39
CA GLY A 35 6.82 -11.03 7.12
C GLY A 35 7.34 -9.62 6.84
N ALA A 36 6.50 -8.60 6.98
CA ALA A 36 6.91 -7.20 6.93
C ALA A 36 7.56 -6.79 8.28
N SER A 37 8.71 -6.13 8.21
CA SER A 37 9.52 -5.73 9.39
C SER A 37 8.99 -4.48 10.08
N ALA A 38 7.68 -4.27 10.16
CA ALA A 38 7.12 -3.07 10.79
C ALA A 38 7.23 -3.17 12.31
N SER A 39 7.75 -2.11 12.93
CA SER A 39 7.87 -2.02 14.37
C SER A 39 6.50 -1.73 15.01
N PHE A 40 6.27 -2.24 16.22
CA PHE A 40 5.03 -1.98 16.99
C PHE A 40 4.71 -0.48 17.11
N ARG A 41 5.75 0.35 17.21
CA ARG A 41 5.62 1.81 17.36
C ARG A 41 5.16 2.51 16.08
N GLU A 42 5.43 1.93 14.91
CA GLU A 42 4.98 2.43 13.61
C GLU A 42 3.50 2.10 13.40
N VAL A 43 3.09 0.87 13.69
CA VAL A 43 1.68 0.46 13.64
C VAL A 43 0.84 1.23 14.66
N ALA A 44 1.35 1.44 15.87
CA ALA A 44 0.68 2.25 16.89
C ALA A 44 0.49 3.72 16.46
N ARG A 45 1.46 4.29 15.73
CA ARG A 45 1.36 5.66 15.20
C ARG A 45 0.27 5.77 14.13
N VAL A 46 0.23 4.83 13.18
CA VAL A 46 -0.80 4.78 12.12
C VAL A 46 -2.20 4.52 12.71
N GLY A 47 -2.30 3.58 13.67
CA GLY A 47 -3.53 3.30 14.39
C GLY A 47 -4.07 4.51 15.18
N PHE A 48 -3.18 5.34 15.71
CA PHE A 48 -3.55 6.60 16.37
C PHE A 48 -3.96 7.70 15.38
N THR A 49 -3.31 7.78 14.20
CA THR A 49 -3.74 8.67 13.11
C THR A 49 -5.14 8.30 12.58
N GLY A 50 -5.48 7.00 12.57
CA GLY A 50 -6.83 6.51 12.25
C GLY A 50 -7.92 6.97 13.24
N LEU A 51 -7.57 7.28 14.49
CA LEU A 51 -8.50 7.83 15.49
C LEU A 51 -8.97 9.25 15.15
N ARG A 52 -8.22 9.98 14.29
CA ARG A 52 -8.62 11.29 13.74
C ARG A 52 -9.75 11.21 12.71
N LEU A 53 -10.07 10.02 12.20
CA LEU A 53 -11.20 9.77 11.30
C LEU A 53 -12.47 9.32 12.04
N LEU A 54 -12.33 8.81 13.27
CA LEU A 54 -13.47 8.44 14.11
C LEU A 54 -14.24 9.70 14.59
N THR A 55 -13.53 10.81 14.87
CA THR A 55 -14.16 12.11 15.16
C THR A 55 -14.93 12.67 13.97
N LEU A 56 -14.43 12.48 12.75
CA LEU A 56 -15.10 12.88 11.51
C LEU A 56 -16.38 12.08 11.23
N ARG A 57 -16.51 10.85 11.74
CA ARG A 57 -17.71 10.04 11.56
C ARG A 57 -18.87 10.48 12.45
N ILE A 58 -18.57 11.00 13.64
CA ILE A 58 -19.56 11.59 14.56
C ILE A 58 -19.98 12.98 14.05
N ALA A 59 -19.06 13.75 13.46
CA ALA A 59 -19.37 15.05 12.85
C ALA A 59 -20.35 14.96 11.66
N ARG A 60 -20.47 13.79 11.02
CA ARG A 60 -21.42 13.54 9.92
C ARG A 60 -22.88 13.47 10.36
N MET A 61 -23.17 13.45 11.67
CA MET A 61 -24.54 13.28 12.17
C MET A 61 -25.22 14.56 12.68
N GLY A 62 -24.61 15.75 12.57
CA GLY A 62 -25.37 16.96 12.94
C GLY A 62 -24.69 18.32 13.06
N VAL A 63 -23.53 18.59 12.45
CA VAL A 63 -22.94 19.94 12.50
C VAL A 63 -22.58 20.41 11.10
N GLY A 64 -23.35 21.36 10.58
CA GLY A 64 -23.19 21.99 9.27
C GLY A 64 -21.94 22.87 9.19
N LEU A 65 -20.77 22.24 9.22
CA LEU A 65 -19.51 22.87 8.85
C LEU A 65 -19.29 22.61 7.36
N SER A 66 -19.45 23.64 6.54
CA SER A 66 -19.02 23.60 5.15
C SER A 66 -17.53 23.24 5.10
N PRO A 67 -17.12 22.26 4.27
CA PRO A 67 -15.72 21.91 4.18
C PRO A 67 -14.90 23.11 3.68
N PRO A 68 -13.68 23.33 4.20
CA PRO A 68 -12.75 24.28 3.61
C PRO A 68 -12.48 23.86 2.16
N ASN A 69 -12.55 24.85 1.26
CA ASN A 69 -12.28 24.79 -0.17
C ASN A 69 -11.39 23.62 -0.65
N GLU A 70 -12.00 22.74 -1.45
CA GLU A 70 -11.51 21.45 -1.94
C GLU A 70 -10.28 21.49 -2.89
N ARG A 71 -9.56 22.62 -2.99
CA ARG A 71 -8.46 22.79 -3.98
C ARG A 71 -7.05 22.61 -3.42
N ALA A 72 -6.87 22.20 -2.17
CA ALA A 72 -5.52 22.08 -1.58
C ALA A 72 -5.32 20.87 -0.64
N ALA A 73 -6.16 19.85 -0.72
CA ALA A 73 -5.95 18.60 0.01
C ALA A 73 -6.17 17.42 -0.96
N THR A 74 -5.11 17.03 -1.67
CA THR A 74 -5.09 15.77 -2.41
C THR A 74 -5.42 14.66 -1.42
N ARG A 75 -6.64 14.15 -1.51
CA ARG A 75 -7.26 13.27 -0.52
C ARG A 75 -6.75 11.85 -0.78
N PHE A 76 -5.56 11.50 -0.31
CA PHE A 76 -5.08 10.13 -0.46
C PHE A 76 -5.80 9.20 0.53
N ASP A 77 -6.40 8.11 0.02
CA ASP A 77 -7.06 7.11 0.87
C ASP A 77 -5.97 6.24 1.50
N VAL A 78 -5.82 6.33 2.82
CA VAL A 78 -4.88 5.50 3.62
C VAL A 78 -5.05 4.01 3.34
N ARG A 79 -6.27 3.57 2.97
CA ARG A 79 -6.51 2.18 2.60
C ARG A 79 -5.74 1.78 1.34
N ILE A 80 -5.66 2.66 0.34
CA ILE A 80 -4.91 2.39 -0.90
C ILE A 80 -3.44 2.15 -0.56
N ILE A 81 -2.81 3.05 0.21
CA ILE A 81 -1.42 2.90 0.64
C ILE A 81 -1.19 1.56 1.36
N MET A 82 -2.10 1.19 2.26
CA MET A 82 -1.95 -0.05 3.01
C MET A 82 -2.16 -1.30 2.16
N PHE A 83 -3.14 -1.29 1.26
CA PHE A 83 -3.34 -2.38 0.31
C PHE A 83 -2.15 -2.52 -0.64
N SER A 84 -1.62 -1.40 -1.14
CA SER A 84 -0.42 -1.35 -1.97
C SER A 84 0.79 -1.94 -1.26
N LEU A 85 1.08 -1.49 -0.03
CA LEU A 85 2.20 -2.02 0.76
C LEU A 85 2.10 -3.55 0.94
N ILE A 86 0.91 -4.05 1.30
CA ILE A 86 0.69 -5.49 1.49
C ILE A 86 0.87 -6.25 0.18
N ARG A 87 0.32 -5.74 -0.93
CA ARG A 87 0.37 -6.41 -2.24
C ARG A 87 1.80 -6.47 -2.76
N LEU A 88 2.55 -5.37 -2.64
CA LEU A 88 3.95 -5.27 -3.06
C LEU A 88 4.86 -6.18 -2.22
N HIS A 89 4.72 -6.19 -0.90
CA HIS A 89 5.52 -7.09 -0.04
C HIS A 89 5.24 -8.57 -0.32
N ARG A 90 4.00 -8.94 -0.63
CA ARG A 90 3.65 -10.33 -0.97
C ARG A 90 4.36 -10.85 -2.21
N VAL A 91 4.66 -9.99 -3.17
CA VAL A 91 5.42 -10.32 -4.39
C VAL A 91 6.92 -9.97 -4.24
N GLY A 92 7.38 -9.74 -3.01
CA GLY A 92 8.79 -9.50 -2.70
C GLY A 92 9.30 -8.11 -3.07
N VAL A 93 8.44 -7.15 -3.44
CA VAL A 93 8.85 -5.75 -3.63
C VAL A 93 9.10 -5.12 -2.26
N ARG A 94 10.34 -4.66 -2.04
CA ARG A 94 10.77 -4.01 -0.81
C ARG A 94 10.52 -2.51 -0.92
N ILE A 95 9.41 -2.05 -0.35
CA ILE A 95 9.06 -0.64 -0.24
C ILE A 95 8.57 -0.34 1.17
N SER A 96 8.90 0.83 1.71
CA SER A 96 8.43 1.22 3.04
C SER A 96 7.07 1.92 2.95
N LEU A 97 6.33 1.90 4.07
CA LEU A 97 5.11 2.71 4.20
C LEU A 97 5.42 4.20 4.00
N GLU A 98 6.55 4.66 4.53
CA GLU A 98 6.96 6.06 4.47
C GLU A 98 7.20 6.50 3.02
N ASP A 99 7.76 5.64 2.16
CA ASP A 99 7.99 5.98 0.76
C ASP A 99 6.67 6.13 -0.01
N LEU A 100 5.72 5.21 0.21
CA LEU A 100 4.38 5.30 -0.39
C LEU A 100 3.61 6.54 0.11
N GLU A 101 3.74 6.87 1.40
CA GLU A 101 3.15 8.08 1.98
C GLU A 101 3.77 9.35 1.40
N ARG A 102 5.10 9.41 1.30
CA ARG A 102 5.81 10.55 0.69
C ARG A 102 5.42 10.71 -0.77
N HIS A 103 5.31 9.62 -1.52
CA HIS A 103 4.91 9.65 -2.93
C HIS A 103 3.47 10.15 -3.09
N ALA A 104 2.52 9.66 -2.29
CA ALA A 104 1.15 10.18 -2.25
C ALA A 104 1.08 11.67 -1.88
N LEU A 105 1.89 12.09 -0.90
CA LEU A 105 1.98 13.49 -0.46
C LEU A 105 2.60 14.40 -1.53
N ALA A 106 3.51 13.88 -2.34
CA ALA A 106 4.06 14.56 -3.50
C ALA A 106 3.05 14.68 -4.66
N GLY A 107 1.88 14.04 -4.55
CA GLY A 107 0.83 14.07 -5.55
C GLY A 107 0.87 12.92 -6.56
N GLY A 108 1.69 11.89 -6.32
CA GLY A 108 1.79 10.72 -7.18
C GLY A 108 0.65 9.72 -7.01
N ASP A 109 0.46 8.87 -8.02
CA ASP A 109 -0.58 7.83 -8.04
C ASP A 109 -0.04 6.50 -7.49
N VAL A 110 -0.27 6.29 -6.20
CA VAL A 110 0.10 5.05 -5.50
C VAL A 110 -0.55 3.82 -6.13
N ALA A 111 -1.77 3.91 -6.66
CA ALA A 111 -2.44 2.76 -7.26
C ALA A 111 -1.79 2.39 -8.59
N ALA A 112 -1.54 3.37 -9.46
CA ALA A 112 -0.86 3.17 -10.73
C ALA A 112 0.55 2.57 -10.55
N VAL A 113 1.36 3.14 -9.64
CA VAL A 113 2.69 2.61 -9.29
C VAL A 113 2.60 1.18 -8.76
N THR A 114 1.59 0.87 -7.95
CA THR A 114 1.41 -0.48 -7.40
C THR A 114 1.12 -1.49 -8.49
N ASP A 115 0.22 -1.16 -9.42
CA ASP A 115 -0.17 -2.05 -10.50
C ASP A 115 0.99 -2.24 -11.49
N ALA A 116 1.75 -1.18 -11.79
CA ALA A 116 2.98 -1.25 -12.59
C ALA A 116 4.03 -2.17 -11.96
N LEU A 117 4.38 -1.95 -10.68
CA LEU A 117 5.32 -2.81 -9.95
C LEU A 117 4.87 -4.27 -9.86
N LEU A 118 3.57 -4.51 -9.75
CA LEU A 118 3.02 -5.86 -9.77
C LEU A 118 3.16 -6.52 -11.14
N ALA A 119 2.94 -5.77 -12.23
CA ALA A 119 3.15 -6.23 -13.59
C ALA A 119 4.63 -6.57 -13.84
N PHE A 120 5.55 -5.68 -13.49
CA PHE A 120 6.99 -5.95 -13.58
C PHE A 120 7.38 -7.24 -12.86
N ARG A 121 6.92 -7.41 -11.61
CA ARG A 121 7.18 -8.64 -10.85
C ARG A 121 6.61 -9.90 -11.49
N ARG A 122 5.41 -9.81 -12.08
CA ARG A 122 4.77 -10.93 -12.78
C ARG A 122 5.61 -11.38 -13.97
N ASP A 123 6.20 -10.42 -14.66
CA ASP A 123 6.95 -10.64 -15.90
C ASP A 123 8.46 -10.83 -15.63
N GLY A 124 8.84 -11.03 -14.37
CA GLY A 124 10.22 -11.32 -13.95
C GLY A 124 11.17 -10.12 -13.95
N LEU A 125 10.65 -8.91 -14.18
CA LEU A 125 11.40 -7.67 -14.18
C LEU A 125 11.56 -7.14 -12.75
N GLU A 126 12.80 -6.84 -12.37
CA GLU A 126 13.14 -6.24 -11.08
C GLU A 126 13.44 -4.76 -11.25
N LEU A 127 12.40 -3.93 -11.27
CA LEU A 127 12.56 -2.47 -11.23
C LEU A 127 12.56 -1.96 -9.79
N GLU A 128 13.34 -0.90 -9.58
CA GLU A 128 13.46 -0.26 -8.29
C GLU A 128 12.21 0.62 -8.03
N PRO A 129 11.54 0.48 -6.87
CA PRO A 129 10.29 1.20 -6.64
C PRO A 129 10.40 2.73 -6.69
N ALA A 130 11.53 3.31 -6.25
CA ALA A 130 11.75 4.74 -6.30
C ALA A 130 11.93 5.25 -7.74
N GLU A 131 12.45 4.44 -8.66
CA GLU A 131 12.48 4.76 -10.09
C GLU A 131 11.07 4.86 -10.67
N VAL A 132 10.22 3.86 -10.45
CA VAL A 132 8.82 3.88 -10.92
C VAL A 132 8.03 5.03 -10.30
N MET A 133 8.24 5.31 -9.01
CA MET A 133 7.64 6.47 -8.34
C MET A 133 8.14 7.81 -8.90
N ALA A 134 9.42 7.90 -9.28
CA ALA A 134 9.97 9.11 -9.88
C ALA A 134 9.39 9.34 -11.29
N ASP A 135 9.18 8.28 -12.05
CA ASP A 135 8.58 8.35 -13.38
C ASP A 135 7.11 8.75 -13.35
N ASP A 136 6.34 8.24 -12.39
CA ASP A 136 4.97 8.71 -12.13
C ASP A 136 4.94 10.23 -11.82
N LEU A 137 5.83 10.71 -10.95
CA LEU A 137 5.94 12.14 -10.62
C LEU A 137 6.39 13.00 -11.81
N ARG A 138 7.05 12.42 -12.81
CA ARG A 138 7.39 13.09 -14.08
C ARG A 138 6.21 13.13 -15.05
N GLY A 139 5.10 12.47 -14.74
CA GLY A 139 3.91 12.36 -15.58
C GLY A 139 4.01 11.26 -16.64
N ILE A 140 4.91 10.28 -16.46
CA ILE A 140 4.98 9.10 -17.31
C ILE A 140 3.87 8.14 -16.87
N ASP A 141 3.13 7.57 -17.84
CA ASP A 141 2.17 6.50 -17.55
C ASP A 141 2.93 5.21 -17.22
N VAL A 142 3.15 4.98 -15.91
CA VAL A 142 3.91 3.84 -15.40
C VAL A 142 3.23 2.49 -15.68
N VAL A 143 1.90 2.47 -15.86
CA VAL A 143 1.16 1.25 -16.19
C VAL A 143 1.40 0.89 -17.65
N GLN A 144 1.30 1.88 -18.56
CA GLN A 144 1.62 1.67 -19.96
C GLN A 144 3.09 1.28 -20.14
N LEU A 145 4.01 1.93 -19.41
CA LEU A 145 5.42 1.58 -19.41
C LEU A 145 5.62 0.09 -19.08
N ALA A 146 4.91 -0.43 -18.07
CA ALA A 146 5.00 -1.84 -17.71
C ALA A 146 4.51 -2.78 -18.82
N ILE A 147 3.46 -2.39 -19.56
CA ILE A 147 2.96 -3.14 -20.72
C ILE A 147 4.02 -3.14 -21.83
N ASP A 148 4.60 -1.98 -22.15
CA ASP A 148 5.60 -1.84 -23.21
C ASP A 148 6.85 -2.70 -22.94
N TYR A 149 7.29 -2.78 -21.68
CA TYR A 149 8.38 -3.66 -21.26
C TYR A 149 8.04 -5.15 -21.45
N ALA A 150 6.80 -5.54 -21.13
CA ALA A 150 6.35 -6.92 -21.30
C ALA A 150 6.32 -7.32 -22.78
N GLU A 151 5.79 -6.46 -23.65
CA GLU A 151 5.78 -6.68 -25.11
C GLU A 151 7.20 -6.73 -25.71
N GLY A 152 8.13 -5.92 -25.18
CA GLY A 152 9.53 -5.95 -25.59
C GLY A 152 10.22 -7.30 -25.36
N GLN A 153 9.86 -8.01 -24.28
CA GLN A 153 10.39 -9.34 -23.97
C GLN A 153 9.86 -10.42 -24.93
N GLU A 154 8.58 -10.36 -25.31
CA GLU A 154 7.99 -11.33 -26.25
C GLU A 154 8.66 -11.25 -27.63
N ASN A 155 8.91 -10.04 -28.11
CA ASN A 155 9.53 -9.81 -29.42
C ASN A 155 10.99 -10.28 -29.52
N GLU A 156 11.73 -10.29 -28.40
CA GLU A 156 13.12 -10.77 -28.37
C GLU A 156 13.21 -12.31 -28.32
N VAL A 157 12.18 -12.98 -27.81
CA VAL A 157 12.07 -14.45 -27.78
C VAL A 157 11.63 -15.00 -29.14
N GLU A 158 10.84 -14.24 -29.92
CA GLU A 158 10.26 -14.68 -31.20
C GLU A 158 10.91 -14.09 -32.49
N PRO A 159 12.22 -14.26 -32.74
CA PRO A 159 12.73 -14.23 -34.12
C PRO A 159 13.53 -15.48 -34.54
N ARG A 160 13.82 -16.42 -33.63
CA ARG A 160 14.66 -17.60 -33.95
C ARG A 160 13.88 -18.88 -34.25
N ALA A 161 12.62 -18.98 -33.83
CA ALA A 161 11.80 -20.17 -34.05
C ALA A 161 11.25 -20.29 -35.50
N SER A 162 11.20 -19.17 -36.24
CA SER A 162 10.70 -19.13 -37.63
C SER A 162 11.79 -19.34 -38.70
N ALA A 163 13.07 -19.43 -38.29
CA ALA A 163 14.19 -19.69 -39.19
C ALA A 163 14.73 -21.13 -39.03
N ALA A 164 13.87 -22.12 -39.22
CA ALA A 164 14.33 -23.50 -39.45
C ALA A 164 14.74 -23.64 -40.93
N PRO A 165 16.00 -24.02 -41.25
CA PRO A 165 16.40 -24.35 -42.61
C PRO A 165 16.09 -25.82 -42.93
N GLY A 166 15.32 -26.05 -43.99
CA GLY A 166 15.11 -27.39 -44.59
C GLY A 166 13.64 -27.64 -44.90
N LEU A 167 13.22 -28.15 -46.07
CA LEU A 167 13.93 -28.96 -47.05
C LEU A 167 13.58 -28.48 -48.46
N GLN A 168 14.60 -28.23 -49.27
CA GLN A 168 14.50 -28.31 -50.72
C GLN A 168 14.44 -29.81 -51.05
N THR A 169 13.27 -30.32 -51.41
CA THR A 169 13.13 -31.66 -52.00
C THR A 169 13.27 -31.53 -53.51
N ASP A 170 14.49 -31.70 -54.01
CA ASP A 170 14.72 -32.06 -55.42
C ASP A 170 14.48 -33.58 -55.56
N GLY A 171 13.55 -33.95 -56.42
CA GLY A 171 13.18 -35.32 -56.75
C GLY A 171 11.99 -35.38 -57.69
#